data_AF-A0A818B7X4-F1
#
_entry.id   AF-A0A818B7X4-F1
#
_cell.length_a   1.000
_cell.length_b   1.000
_cell.length_c   1.000
_cell.angle_alpha   90.00
_cell.angle_beta   90.00
_cell.angle_gamma   90.00
#
_symmetry.space_group_name_H-M   'P 1'
#
loop_
_entity.id
_entity.type
_entity.pdbx_description
1 polymer ?
#
loop_
_entity_poly.entity_id
_entity_poly.type
_entity_poly.pdbx_seq_one_letter_code
_entity_poly.pdbx_strand_id
1 'polypeptide(L)'
;MRVLLWLGHSHDVAYEYVQDPALVQQLQQVQQQNAYLLHEYEKFRQDIAAREIHSFNNLQRHDQKGAEELIRLASQTVPLQLDGGRSFGFFGLTSTGKSTMINKLLGSDLAKTGAGETTRQITSYDGSGYRLYDIPGRNDDISYFSMEYVAFWKALTNRLILITTTVKEMAKVFRLLDAINLRYDIVVNKFDLVAVNERDTFKQQVQNQIRECGLRGVDHVWYINAQNPRQFPDWLMMVDSLTITFNENRSTTYVYALDA
;
A
#
# COMPACT_ATOMS: atom_id res chain seq x y z
N MET A 1 -32.92 30.49 -19.45
CA MET A 1 -32.52 30.16 -18.08
C MET A 1 -31.40 29.13 -18.17
N ARG A 2 -30.14 29.58 -18.10
CA ARG A 2 -28.94 28.73 -18.22
C ARG A 2 -28.64 28.14 -16.85
N VAL A 3 -28.68 26.82 -16.75
CA VAL A 3 -28.22 26.08 -15.56
C VAL A 3 -26.70 26.06 -15.61
N LEU A 4 -26.05 26.80 -14.71
CA LEU A 4 -24.61 26.70 -14.46
C LEU A 4 -24.34 25.34 -13.81
N LEU A 5 -23.66 24.45 -14.55
CA LEU A 5 -22.96 23.30 -14.00
C LEU A 5 -21.77 23.83 -13.19
N TRP A 6 -21.85 23.70 -11.87
CA TRP A 6 -20.75 24.02 -10.96
C TRP A 6 -19.72 22.88 -11.04
N LEU A 7 -18.73 23.03 -11.92
CA LEU A 7 -17.50 22.24 -11.93
C LEU A 7 -16.57 22.79 -10.86
N GLY A 8 -16.65 22.24 -9.66
CA GLY A 8 -15.73 22.54 -8.56
C GLY A 8 -14.37 21.85 -8.76
N HIS A 9 -13.36 22.65 -9.12
CA HIS A 9 -11.93 22.38 -9.13
C HIS A 9 -11.42 21.91 -7.74
N SER A 10 -10.85 20.71 -7.60
CA SER A 10 -9.42 20.34 -7.80
C SER A 10 -8.39 20.82 -6.76
N HIS A 11 -8.77 21.18 -5.52
CA HIS A 11 -7.80 21.48 -4.45
C HIS A 11 -7.89 20.64 -3.16
N ASP A 12 -8.85 19.71 -3.02
CA ASP A 12 -9.09 18.99 -1.76
C ASP A 12 -8.60 17.53 -1.70
N VAL A 13 -7.72 17.10 -2.62
CA VAL A 13 -7.18 15.73 -2.57
C VAL A 13 -6.06 15.57 -1.52
N ALA A 14 -5.46 16.66 -1.03
CA ALA A 14 -4.46 16.55 0.04
C ALA A 14 -5.10 16.40 1.43
N TYR A 15 -6.26 17.04 1.66
CA TYR A 15 -6.88 17.14 3.00
C TYR A 15 -7.86 16.01 3.32
N GLU A 16 -8.41 15.35 2.31
CA GLU A 16 -9.32 14.22 2.56
C GLU A 16 -8.59 12.93 2.97
N TYR A 17 -7.26 12.87 2.91
CA TYR A 17 -6.53 11.61 2.83
C TYR A 17 -5.53 11.36 3.95
N VAL A 18 -5.21 12.34 4.80
CA VAL A 18 -4.19 12.19 5.83
C VAL A 18 -4.61 12.97 7.08
N GLN A 19 -4.72 12.30 8.22
CA GLN A 19 -4.97 12.98 9.52
C GLN A 19 -3.69 13.37 10.25
N ASP A 20 -2.56 12.77 9.88
CA ASP A 20 -1.27 13.05 10.49
C ASP A 20 -0.80 14.46 10.08
N PRO A 21 -0.74 15.43 11.01
CA PRO A 21 -0.39 16.81 10.68
C PRO A 21 1.01 16.93 10.08
N ALA A 22 1.95 16.06 10.49
CA ALA A 22 3.31 16.05 9.95
C ALA A 22 3.29 15.63 8.48
N LEU A 23 2.54 14.58 8.16
CA LEU A 23 2.40 14.10 6.78
C LEU A 23 1.65 15.12 5.90
N VAL A 24 0.64 15.83 6.43
CA VAL A 24 -0.02 16.94 5.71
C VAL A 24 0.97 18.06 5.40
N GLN A 25 1.78 18.47 6.38
CA GLN A 25 2.78 19.52 6.19
C GLN A 25 3.83 19.12 5.14
N GLN A 26 4.29 17.87 5.16
CA GLN A 26 5.22 17.35 4.17
C GLN A 26 4.63 17.29 2.76
N LEU A 27 3.36 16.88 2.63
CA LEU A 27 2.65 16.89 1.36
C LEU A 27 2.56 18.31 0.79
N GLN A 28 2.23 19.30 1.62
CA GLN A 28 2.20 20.71 1.20
C GLN A 28 3.58 21.20 0.72
N GLN A 29 4.65 20.83 1.42
CA GLN A 29 6.02 21.18 1.00
C GLN A 29 6.36 20.53 -0.35
N VAL A 30 6.02 19.26 -0.54
CA VAL A 30 6.25 18.55 -1.81
C VAL A 30 5.43 19.17 -2.94
N GLN A 31 4.19 19.57 -2.70
CA GLN A 31 3.36 20.29 -3.67
C GLN A 31 3.98 21.63 -4.06
N GLN A 32 4.48 22.40 -3.09
CA GLN A 32 5.13 23.69 -3.35
C GLN A 32 6.44 23.53 -4.13
N GLN A 33 7.26 22.54 -3.76
CA GLN A 33 8.55 22.28 -4.41
C GLN A 33 8.40 21.69 -5.82
N ASN A 34 7.29 21.02 -6.10
CA ASN A 34 7.04 20.33 -7.37
C ASN A 34 5.76 20.79 -8.05
N ALA A 35 5.42 22.08 -7.94
CA ALA A 35 4.18 22.64 -8.50
C ALA A 35 4.00 22.33 -9.99
N TYR A 36 5.10 22.31 -10.75
CA TYR A 36 5.09 21.87 -12.16
C TYR A 36 4.61 20.43 -12.32
N LEU A 37 5.14 19.50 -11.52
CA LEU A 37 4.81 18.09 -11.62
C LEU A 37 3.36 17.84 -11.17
N LEU A 38 2.92 18.53 -10.10
CA LEU A 38 1.54 18.51 -9.66
C LEU A 38 0.58 18.92 -10.79
N HIS A 39 0.89 20.01 -11.49
CA HIS A 39 0.11 20.46 -12.63
C HIS A 39 0.04 19.41 -13.76
N GLU A 40 1.16 18.77 -14.08
CA GLU A 40 1.20 17.71 -15.10
C GLU A 40 0.38 16.48 -14.69
N TYR A 41 0.42 16.09 -13.42
CA TYR A 41 -0.46 15.04 -12.88
C TYR A 41 -1.94 15.40 -12.97
N GLU A 42 -2.31 16.64 -12.62
CA GLU A 42 -3.69 17.11 -12.71
C GLU A 42 -4.19 17.08 -14.16
N LYS A 43 -3.38 17.59 -15.10
CA LYS A 43 -3.68 17.55 -16.53
C LYS A 43 -3.82 16.11 -17.03
N PHE A 44 -2.89 15.24 -16.68
CA PHE A 44 -2.96 13.81 -17.00
C PHE A 44 -4.24 13.18 -16.45
N ARG A 45 -4.62 13.47 -15.21
CA ARG A 45 -5.85 12.97 -14.58
C ARG A 45 -7.12 13.44 -15.30
N GLN A 46 -7.13 14.69 -15.76
CA GLN A 46 -8.24 15.23 -16.55
C GLN A 46 -8.34 14.52 -17.91
N ASP A 47 -7.20 14.31 -18.58
CA ASP A 47 -7.15 13.63 -19.88
C ASP A 47 -7.63 12.18 -19.80
N ILE A 48 -7.19 11.42 -18.79
CA ILE A 48 -7.65 10.03 -18.60
C ILE A 48 -9.13 9.97 -18.21
N ALA A 49 -9.62 10.93 -17.41
CA ALA A 49 -11.02 10.99 -17.02
C ALA A 49 -11.92 11.31 -18.22
N ALA A 50 -11.49 12.22 -19.11
CA ALA A 50 -12.19 12.53 -20.36
C ALA A 50 -12.24 11.34 -21.33
N ARG A 51 -11.30 10.41 -21.22
CA ARG A 51 -11.25 9.15 -21.99
C ARG A 51 -11.95 7.98 -21.29
N GLU A 52 -12.62 8.21 -20.17
CA GLU A 52 -13.27 7.18 -19.33
C GLU A 52 -12.30 6.05 -18.89
N ILE A 53 -11.01 6.39 -18.74
CA ILE A 53 -9.99 5.46 -18.26
C ILE A 53 -9.98 5.50 -16.74
N HIS A 54 -10.55 4.45 -16.16
CA HIS A 54 -10.69 4.36 -14.71
C HIS A 54 -9.64 3.53 -14.00
N SER A 55 -8.69 2.88 -14.68
CA SER A 55 -7.68 2.02 -14.01
C SER A 55 -6.39 1.89 -14.79
N PHE A 56 -5.30 1.47 -14.12
CA PHE A 56 -4.00 1.30 -14.77
C PHE A 56 -4.03 0.20 -15.82
N ASN A 57 -4.82 -0.86 -15.59
CA ASN A 57 -5.01 -1.92 -16.57
C ASN A 57 -5.73 -1.41 -17.83
N ASN A 58 -6.73 -0.52 -17.66
CA ASN A 58 -7.41 0.08 -18.81
C ASN A 58 -6.46 1.02 -19.56
N LEU A 59 -5.68 1.82 -18.82
CA LEU A 59 -4.65 2.69 -19.38
C LEU A 59 -3.63 1.89 -20.21
N GLN A 60 -3.06 0.82 -19.64
CA GLN A 60 -2.10 -0.03 -20.36
C GLN A 60 -2.68 -0.70 -21.61
N ARG A 61 -3.97 -1.07 -21.59
CA ARG A 61 -4.62 -1.76 -22.72
C ARG A 61 -5.02 -0.83 -23.85
N HIS A 62 -5.46 0.39 -23.52
CA HIS A 62 -6.11 1.28 -24.48
C HIS A 62 -5.32 2.56 -24.76
N ASP A 63 -4.30 2.87 -23.96
CA ASP A 63 -3.51 4.09 -24.06
C ASP A 63 -2.08 3.88 -23.57
N GLN A 64 -1.27 3.22 -24.41
CA GLN A 64 0.13 2.97 -24.11
C GLN A 64 0.90 4.26 -23.79
N LYS A 65 0.62 5.34 -24.52
CA LYS A 65 1.23 6.66 -24.27
C LYS A 65 0.86 7.22 -22.91
N GLY A 66 -0.41 7.08 -22.51
CA GLY A 66 -0.85 7.47 -21.17
C GLY A 66 -0.17 6.64 -20.06
N ALA A 67 0.05 5.35 -20.28
CA ALA A 67 0.80 4.51 -19.34
C ALA A 67 2.27 4.94 -19.22
N GLU A 68 2.93 5.21 -20.35
CA GLU A 68 4.31 5.74 -20.39
C GLU A 68 4.41 7.10 -19.70
N GLU A 69 3.42 7.97 -19.90
CA GLU A 69 3.37 9.28 -19.27
C GLU A 69 3.21 9.18 -17.74
N LEU A 70 2.31 8.34 -17.25
CA LEU A 70 2.17 8.09 -15.81
C LEU A 70 3.49 7.59 -15.19
N ILE A 71 4.17 6.66 -15.87
CA ILE A 71 5.47 6.13 -15.42
C ILE A 71 6.52 7.24 -15.39
N ARG A 72 6.55 8.10 -16.42
CA ARG A 72 7.45 9.26 -16.48
C ARG A 72 7.22 10.20 -15.31
N LEU A 73 5.97 10.59 -15.06
CA LEU A 73 5.59 11.45 -13.95
C LEU A 73 5.96 10.82 -12.59
N ALA A 74 5.71 9.52 -12.43
CA ALA A 74 6.02 8.81 -11.19
C ALA A 74 7.52 8.65 -10.94
N SER A 75 8.29 8.48 -12.01
CA SER A 75 9.75 8.44 -11.94
C SER A 75 10.33 9.78 -11.47
N GLN A 76 9.76 10.91 -11.94
CA GLN A 76 10.16 12.26 -11.55
C GLN A 76 9.67 12.69 -10.16
N THR A 77 8.65 12.02 -9.62
CA THR A 77 8.10 12.34 -8.30
C THR A 77 9.10 12.05 -7.20
N VAL A 78 9.42 13.05 -6.38
CA VAL A 78 10.30 12.90 -5.22
C VAL A 78 9.53 12.18 -4.10
N PRO A 79 10.13 11.19 -3.41
CA PRO A 79 9.49 10.57 -2.24
C PRO A 79 9.26 11.58 -1.11
N LEU A 80 8.21 11.37 -0.32
CA LEU A 80 8.03 12.08 0.95
C LEU A 80 9.16 11.75 1.94
N GLN A 81 9.39 12.66 2.88
CA GLN A 81 10.39 12.49 3.95
C GLN A 81 9.70 11.97 5.21
N LEU A 82 9.34 10.68 5.25
CA LEU A 82 8.64 10.14 6.42
C LEU A 82 9.58 10.11 7.64
N ASP A 83 9.15 10.76 8.73
CA ASP A 83 9.87 10.75 10.00
C ASP A 83 9.83 9.37 10.66
N GLY A 84 10.85 9.04 11.48
CA GLY A 84 10.70 7.98 12.48
C GLY A 84 11.22 6.58 12.13
N GLY A 85 12.24 6.47 11.28
CA GLY A 85 12.87 5.17 11.00
C GLY A 85 12.11 4.40 9.91
N ARG A 86 11.72 3.15 10.17
CA ARG A 86 11.04 2.34 9.15
C ARG A 86 9.58 2.71 9.00
N SER A 87 9.10 2.67 7.76
CA SER A 87 7.71 2.98 7.39
C SER A 87 7.07 1.82 6.64
N PHE A 88 5.98 1.29 7.18
CA PHE A 88 5.27 0.12 6.61
C PHE A 88 3.87 0.51 6.16
N GLY A 89 3.58 0.41 4.87
CA GLY A 89 2.24 0.65 4.33
C GLY A 89 1.46 -0.64 4.18
N PHE A 90 0.23 -0.67 4.71
CA PHE A 90 -0.69 -1.80 4.61
C PHE A 90 -1.76 -1.48 3.57
N PHE A 91 -1.74 -2.21 2.47
CA PHE A 91 -2.65 -2.07 1.34
C PHE A 91 -3.57 -3.29 1.25
N GLY A 92 -4.73 -3.12 0.62
CA GLY A 92 -5.66 -4.23 0.40
C GLY A 92 -7.11 -3.77 0.51
N LEU A 93 -8.01 -4.59 -0.02
CA LEU A 93 -9.45 -4.33 0.04
C LEU A 93 -9.96 -4.21 1.48
N THR A 94 -11.15 -3.66 1.65
CA THR A 94 -11.84 -3.66 2.95
C THR A 94 -12.00 -5.10 3.44
N SER A 95 -11.89 -5.29 4.76
CA SER A 95 -12.04 -6.61 5.41
C SER A 95 -10.94 -7.64 5.13
N THR A 96 -9.82 -7.28 4.48
CA THR A 96 -8.65 -8.18 4.34
C THR A 96 -7.83 -8.34 5.63
N GLY A 97 -8.12 -7.53 6.67
CA GLY A 97 -7.50 -7.64 7.99
C GLY A 97 -6.28 -6.74 8.24
N LYS A 98 -6.16 -5.62 7.49
CA LYS A 98 -5.10 -4.60 7.68
C LYS A 98 -5.03 -4.10 9.13
N SER A 99 -6.13 -3.58 9.66
CA SER A 99 -6.19 -3.02 11.02
C SER A 99 -5.91 -4.09 12.09
N THR A 100 -6.37 -5.33 11.89
CA THR A 100 -6.03 -6.46 12.76
C THR A 100 -4.52 -6.74 12.76
N MET A 101 -3.89 -6.73 11.59
CA MET A 101 -2.44 -6.93 11.46
C MET A 101 -1.65 -5.80 12.15
N ILE A 102 -2.08 -4.55 11.98
CA ILE A 102 -1.50 -3.38 12.64
C ILE A 102 -1.55 -3.53 14.16
N ASN A 103 -2.71 -3.85 14.74
CA ASN A 103 -2.83 -4.04 16.20
C ASN A 103 -1.89 -5.12 16.73
N LYS A 104 -1.71 -6.20 15.97
CA LYS A 104 -0.86 -7.31 16.35
C LYS A 104 0.63 -6.98 16.25
N LEU A 105 1.03 -6.16 15.29
CA LEU A 105 2.40 -5.65 15.20
C LEU A 105 2.70 -4.67 16.34
N LEU A 106 1.74 -3.81 16.70
CA LEU A 106 1.88 -2.86 17.81
C LEU A 106 1.82 -3.55 19.18
N GLY A 107 1.20 -4.73 19.28
CA GLY A 107 0.90 -5.39 20.55
C GLY A 107 -0.24 -4.71 21.34
N SER A 108 -1.05 -3.87 20.69
CA SER A 108 -2.13 -3.10 21.30
C SER A 108 -3.27 -2.84 20.31
N ASP A 109 -4.51 -2.77 20.79
CA ASP A 109 -5.70 -2.55 19.96
C ASP A 109 -5.96 -1.05 19.68
N LEU A 110 -5.10 -0.42 18.87
CA LEU A 110 -5.17 1.01 18.54
C LEU A 110 -5.90 1.29 17.23
N ALA A 111 -5.70 0.45 16.22
CA ALA A 111 -6.41 0.52 14.95
C ALA A 111 -7.83 -0.05 15.09
N LYS A 112 -8.82 0.70 14.60
CA LYS A 112 -10.21 0.27 14.69
C LYS A 112 -10.49 -0.94 13.79
N THR A 113 -11.27 -1.90 14.30
CA THR A 113 -11.62 -3.14 13.58
C THR A 113 -13.14 -3.33 13.58
N GLY A 114 -13.78 -3.50 12.43
CA GLY A 114 -15.22 -3.76 12.33
C GLY A 114 -15.77 -3.81 10.90
N ALA A 115 -16.89 -4.50 10.69
CA ALA A 115 -17.58 -4.53 9.39
C ALA A 115 -18.31 -3.19 9.16
N GLY A 116 -17.88 -2.42 8.16
CA GLY A 116 -18.50 -1.13 7.79
C GLY A 116 -17.62 0.11 8.06
N GLU A 117 -16.51 -0.05 8.78
CA GLU A 117 -15.52 1.03 8.94
C GLU A 117 -14.65 1.11 7.68
N THR A 118 -15.05 1.99 6.77
CA THR A 118 -14.23 2.35 5.62
C THR A 118 -13.22 3.41 6.08
N THR A 119 -11.98 3.00 6.33
CA THR A 119 -10.84 3.92 6.47
C THR A 119 -10.83 4.80 5.22
N ARG A 120 -11.29 6.06 5.32
CA ARG A 120 -11.34 7.00 4.19
C ARG A 120 -9.99 7.71 3.98
N GLN A 121 -9.11 7.66 4.98
CA GLN A 121 -7.89 8.44 5.10
C GLN A 121 -6.73 7.54 5.56
N ILE A 122 -5.51 7.81 5.14
CA ILE A 122 -4.28 7.18 5.65
C ILE A 122 -4.13 7.53 7.13
N THR A 123 -4.04 6.51 7.96
CA THR A 123 -3.85 6.65 9.42
C THR A 123 -2.49 6.07 9.79
N SER A 124 -1.68 6.85 10.50
CA SER A 124 -0.39 6.42 11.02
C SER A 124 -0.52 5.89 12.46
N TYR A 125 0.31 4.90 12.80
CA TYR A 125 0.45 4.34 14.14
C TYR A 125 1.93 4.18 14.46
N ASP A 126 2.36 4.73 15.59
CA ASP A 126 3.75 4.69 16.02
C ASP A 126 4.06 3.40 16.77
N GLY A 127 5.06 2.66 16.29
CA GLY A 127 5.70 1.56 17.00
C GLY A 127 7.09 1.95 17.50
N SER A 128 7.75 1.02 18.19
CA SER A 128 9.11 1.25 18.68
C SER A 128 10.13 1.19 17.53
N GLY A 129 10.47 2.34 16.94
CA GLY A 129 11.46 2.47 15.87
C GLY A 129 10.93 2.23 14.45
N TYR A 130 9.61 2.16 14.31
CA TYR A 130 8.92 2.06 13.04
C TYR A 130 7.54 2.73 13.11
N ARG A 131 6.97 3.03 11.95
CA ARG A 131 5.64 3.61 11.79
C ARG A 131 4.82 2.79 10.81
N LEU A 132 3.58 2.50 11.19
CA LEU A 132 2.63 1.71 10.41
C LEU A 132 1.59 2.65 9.78
N TYR A 133 1.24 2.43 8.52
CA TYR A 133 0.25 3.22 7.80
C TYR A 133 -0.89 2.32 7.33
N ASP A 134 -2.08 2.50 7.90
CA ASP A 134 -3.31 1.88 7.39
C ASP A 134 -3.81 2.67 6.19
N ILE A 135 -3.81 2.05 5.01
CA ILE A 135 -4.15 2.73 3.77
C ILE A 135 -5.57 2.31 3.37
N PRO A 136 -6.46 3.28 3.12
CA PRO A 136 -7.82 3.04 2.65
C PRO A 136 -7.89 1.97 1.56
N GLY A 137 -8.69 0.92 1.79
CA GLY A 137 -9.05 -0.03 0.74
C GLY A 137 -10.08 0.61 -0.19
N ARG A 138 -9.67 1.58 -1.02
CA ARG A 138 -10.61 2.18 -1.98
C ARG A 138 -10.67 1.37 -3.27
N ASN A 139 -11.88 1.29 -3.82
CA ASN A 139 -12.16 0.73 -5.15
C ASN A 139 -11.92 1.77 -6.28
N ASP A 140 -11.54 3.01 -5.95
CA ASP A 140 -11.36 4.11 -6.92
C ASP A 140 -9.91 4.17 -7.45
N ASP A 141 -9.59 3.30 -8.39
CA ASP A 141 -8.24 3.15 -8.97
C ASP A 141 -7.57 4.45 -9.45
N ILE A 142 -8.32 5.53 -9.73
CA ILE A 142 -7.82 6.85 -10.16
C ILE A 142 -7.06 7.56 -9.03
N SER A 143 -7.40 7.32 -7.76
CA SER A 143 -6.74 7.99 -6.63
C SER A 143 -5.25 7.66 -6.54
N TYR A 144 -4.85 6.48 -7.04
CA TYR A 144 -3.46 6.04 -7.13
C TYR A 144 -2.64 6.75 -8.23
N PHE A 145 -3.27 7.56 -9.09
CA PHE A 145 -2.60 8.36 -10.13
C PHE A 145 -2.31 9.79 -9.69
N SER A 146 -2.26 10.05 -8.40
CA SER A 146 -1.89 11.36 -7.86
C SER A 146 -0.41 11.39 -7.48
N MET A 147 0.19 12.57 -7.59
CA MET A 147 1.58 12.79 -7.21
C MET A 147 1.81 12.45 -5.73
N GLU A 148 0.84 12.78 -4.88
CA GLU A 148 0.85 12.58 -3.43
C GLU A 148 0.94 11.10 -3.08
N TYR A 149 0.10 10.25 -3.69
CA TYR A 149 0.14 8.80 -3.47
C TYR A 149 1.45 8.20 -3.95
N VAL A 150 1.96 8.63 -5.11
CA VAL A 150 3.25 8.15 -5.62
C VAL A 150 4.39 8.57 -4.70
N ALA A 151 4.43 9.82 -4.27
CA ALA A 151 5.44 10.33 -3.35
C ALA A 151 5.41 9.56 -2.02
N PHE A 152 4.22 9.30 -1.48
CA PHE A 152 4.03 8.49 -0.28
C PHE A 152 4.48 7.04 -0.49
N TRP A 153 4.08 6.40 -1.59
CA TRP A 153 4.49 5.03 -1.89
C TRP A 153 6.00 4.92 -2.00
N LYS A 154 6.68 5.85 -2.67
CA LYS A 154 8.14 5.84 -2.80
C LYS A 154 8.85 6.04 -1.46
N ALA A 155 8.21 6.71 -0.50
CA ALA A 155 8.78 6.95 0.83
C ALA A 155 8.67 5.76 1.80
N LEU A 156 7.77 4.81 1.53
CA LEU A 156 7.62 3.62 2.37
C LEU A 156 8.86 2.72 2.30
N THR A 157 9.30 2.22 3.45
CA THR A 157 10.36 1.20 3.54
C THR A 157 9.83 -0.15 3.04
N ASN A 158 8.63 -0.55 3.50
CA ASN A 158 7.96 -1.78 3.08
C ASN A 158 6.51 -1.51 2.69
N ARG A 159 6.03 -2.26 1.69
CA ARG A 159 4.67 -2.18 1.14
C ARG A 159 4.06 -3.56 1.27
N LEU A 160 3.17 -3.74 2.24
CA LEU A 160 2.49 -5.00 2.50
C LEU A 160 1.12 -4.98 1.83
N ILE A 161 0.96 -5.79 0.78
CA ILE A 161 -0.30 -5.88 0.04
C ILE A 161 -1.07 -7.11 0.52
N LEU A 162 -2.14 -6.88 1.29
CA LEU A 162 -2.96 -7.92 1.87
C LEU A 162 -4.01 -8.43 0.89
N ILE A 163 -4.05 -9.74 0.72
CA ILE A 163 -5.10 -10.48 0.00
C ILE A 163 -5.64 -11.60 0.90
N THR A 164 -6.85 -12.07 0.63
CA THR A 164 -7.44 -13.23 1.33
C THR A 164 -7.60 -14.45 0.45
N THR A 165 -7.75 -14.24 -0.87
CA THR A 165 -8.26 -15.24 -1.81
C THR A 165 -7.40 -15.30 -3.07
N THR A 166 -7.19 -14.16 -3.73
CA THR A 166 -6.58 -14.12 -5.06
C THR A 166 -5.73 -12.87 -5.26
N VAL A 167 -4.60 -13.03 -5.95
CA VAL A 167 -3.71 -11.93 -6.35
C VAL A 167 -4.44 -11.00 -7.32
N LYS A 168 -5.41 -11.52 -8.08
CA LYS A 168 -6.15 -10.77 -9.12
C LYS A 168 -6.95 -9.59 -8.55
N GLU A 169 -7.37 -9.66 -7.29
CA GLU A 169 -8.09 -8.56 -6.60
C GLU A 169 -7.25 -7.29 -6.50
N MET A 170 -5.93 -7.44 -6.35
CA MET A 170 -4.99 -6.31 -6.20
C MET A 170 -4.09 -6.12 -7.43
N ALA A 171 -4.39 -6.79 -8.56
CA ALA A 171 -3.55 -6.78 -9.77
C ALA A 171 -3.22 -5.37 -10.28
N LYS A 172 -4.14 -4.42 -10.14
CA LYS A 172 -3.95 -3.03 -10.58
C LYS A 172 -2.88 -2.31 -9.76
N VAL A 173 -2.91 -2.49 -8.44
CA VAL A 173 -1.92 -1.93 -7.52
C VAL A 173 -0.55 -2.56 -7.77
N PHE A 174 -0.50 -3.90 -7.89
CA PHE A 174 0.75 -4.60 -8.19
C PHE A 174 1.41 -4.14 -9.48
N ARG A 175 0.63 -4.02 -10.56
CA ARG A 175 1.14 -3.56 -11.86
C ARG A 175 1.59 -2.11 -11.84
N LEU A 176 0.90 -1.25 -11.09
CA LEU A 176 1.34 0.13 -10.92
C LEU A 176 2.68 0.17 -10.17
N LEU A 177 2.82 -0.56 -9.06
CA LEU A 177 4.07 -0.66 -8.30
C LEU A 177 5.23 -1.18 -9.16
N ASP A 178 5.00 -2.25 -9.92
CA ASP A 178 5.99 -2.80 -10.86
C ASP A 178 6.38 -1.77 -11.94
N ALA A 179 5.40 -1.06 -12.50
CA ALA A 179 5.64 -0.07 -13.55
C ALA A 179 6.49 1.11 -13.08
N ILE A 180 6.43 1.44 -11.79
CA ILE A 180 7.24 2.49 -11.17
C ILE A 180 8.44 1.92 -10.38
N ASN A 181 8.75 0.63 -10.60
CA ASN A 181 9.89 -0.09 -10.02
C ASN A 181 9.95 -0.08 -8.47
N LEU A 182 8.79 -0.20 -7.82
CA LEU A 182 8.68 -0.35 -6.37
C LEU A 182 8.48 -1.81 -5.98
N ARG A 183 9.25 -2.26 -4.97
CA ARG A 183 9.16 -3.60 -4.41
C ARG A 183 8.12 -3.69 -3.29
N TYR A 184 7.52 -4.86 -3.12
CA TYR A 184 6.44 -5.11 -2.17
C TYR A 184 6.36 -6.58 -1.73
N ASP A 185 5.73 -6.78 -0.57
CA ASP A 185 5.39 -8.09 -0.02
C ASP A 185 3.91 -8.39 -0.28
N ILE A 186 3.59 -9.65 -0.61
CA ILE A 186 2.21 -10.13 -0.65
C ILE A 186 1.91 -10.85 0.65
N VAL A 187 0.84 -10.45 1.34
CA VAL A 187 0.41 -11.07 2.59
C VAL A 187 -0.94 -11.74 2.36
N VAL A 188 -0.93 -13.07 2.29
CA VAL A 188 -2.14 -13.89 2.28
C VAL A 188 -2.64 -14.03 3.71
N ASN A 189 -3.58 -13.18 4.09
CA ASN A 189 -4.19 -13.21 5.43
C ASN A 189 -5.41 -14.12 5.46
N LYS A 190 -5.81 -14.53 6.67
CA LYS A 190 -6.90 -15.49 6.94
C LYS A 190 -6.65 -16.86 6.30
N PHE A 191 -5.39 -17.27 6.23
CA PHE A 191 -4.99 -18.53 5.61
C PHE A 191 -5.48 -19.76 6.39
N ASP A 192 -5.94 -19.56 7.63
CA ASP A 192 -6.67 -20.56 8.42
C ASP A 192 -7.99 -21.00 7.77
N LEU A 193 -8.61 -20.15 6.94
CA LEU A 193 -9.83 -20.48 6.20
C LEU A 193 -9.58 -21.46 5.03
N VAL A 194 -8.32 -21.66 4.63
CA VAL A 194 -7.96 -22.65 3.62
C VAL A 194 -7.79 -24.02 4.29
N ALA A 195 -8.56 -25.00 3.81
CA ALA A 195 -8.54 -26.36 4.35
C ALA A 195 -7.12 -26.94 4.27
N VAL A 196 -6.69 -27.67 5.31
CA VAL A 196 -5.30 -28.13 5.44
C VAL A 196 -4.81 -28.92 4.22
N ASN A 197 -5.68 -29.76 3.64
CA ASN A 197 -5.43 -30.56 2.44
C ASN A 197 -5.41 -29.75 1.14
N GLU A 198 -5.88 -28.50 1.13
CA GLU A 198 -5.92 -27.61 -0.03
C GLU A 198 -4.82 -26.55 -0.01
N ARG A 199 -4.10 -26.42 1.11
CA ARG A 199 -3.11 -25.35 1.32
C ARG A 199 -2.00 -25.33 0.28
N ASP A 200 -1.46 -26.49 -0.10
CA ASP A 200 -0.40 -26.55 -1.11
C ASP A 200 -0.91 -26.15 -2.49
N THR A 201 -2.11 -26.62 -2.86
CA THR A 201 -2.79 -26.22 -4.09
C THR A 201 -3.07 -24.70 -4.10
N PHE A 202 -3.53 -24.15 -2.99
CA PHE A 202 -3.76 -22.70 -2.85
C PHE A 202 -2.45 -21.91 -2.98
N LYS A 203 -1.37 -22.35 -2.34
CA LYS A 203 -0.04 -21.74 -2.48
C LYS A 203 0.42 -21.75 -3.94
N GLN A 204 0.30 -22.88 -4.62
CA GLN A 204 0.62 -22.99 -6.05
C GLN A 204 -0.26 -22.06 -6.90
N GLN A 205 -1.55 -21.95 -6.60
CA GLN A 205 -2.45 -21.03 -7.29
C GLN A 205 -2.00 -19.57 -7.14
N VAL A 206 -1.64 -19.12 -5.93
CA VAL A 206 -1.11 -17.77 -5.71
C VAL A 206 0.16 -17.54 -6.55
N GLN A 207 1.10 -18.49 -6.55
CA GLN A 207 2.33 -18.40 -7.35
C GLN A 207 2.05 -18.38 -8.86
N ASN A 208 1.07 -19.16 -9.33
CA ASN A 208 0.65 -19.13 -10.74
C ASN A 208 0.06 -17.76 -11.10
N GLN A 209 -0.77 -17.19 -10.24
CA GLN A 209 -1.37 -15.88 -10.49
C GLN A 209 -0.34 -14.74 -10.49
N ILE A 210 0.70 -14.81 -9.64
CA ILE A 210 1.84 -13.88 -9.66
C ILE A 210 2.50 -13.93 -11.05
N ARG A 211 2.79 -15.14 -11.56
CA ARG A 211 3.38 -15.35 -12.89
C ARG A 211 2.46 -14.89 -14.03
N GLU A 212 1.18 -15.24 -14.00
CA GLU A 212 0.17 -14.84 -14.99
C GLU A 212 -0.01 -13.31 -15.05
N CYS A 213 0.03 -12.65 -13.89
CA CYS A 213 -0.05 -11.20 -13.82
C CYS A 213 1.24 -10.51 -14.28
N GLY A 214 2.33 -11.27 -14.44
CA GLY A 214 3.64 -10.77 -14.84
C GLY A 214 4.33 -9.98 -13.73
N LEU A 215 4.04 -10.27 -12.47
CA LEU A 215 4.49 -9.47 -11.34
C LEU A 215 5.99 -9.66 -11.09
N ARG A 216 6.73 -8.56 -10.98
CA ARG A 216 8.21 -8.56 -10.86
C ARG A 216 8.73 -7.96 -9.56
N GLY A 217 7.94 -7.11 -8.89
CA GLY A 217 8.32 -6.42 -7.66
C GLY A 217 8.06 -7.21 -6.37
N VAL A 218 7.62 -8.47 -6.46
CA VAL A 218 7.34 -9.31 -5.27
C VAL A 218 8.63 -9.72 -4.58
N ASP A 219 8.81 -9.30 -3.33
CA ASP A 219 9.91 -9.74 -2.45
C ASP A 219 9.60 -11.09 -1.81
N HIS A 220 8.44 -11.16 -1.13
CA HIS A 220 8.00 -12.36 -0.43
C HIS A 220 6.49 -12.56 -0.55
N VAL A 221 6.06 -13.79 -0.28
CA VAL A 221 4.66 -14.16 -0.12
C VAL A 221 4.48 -14.82 1.24
N TRP A 222 3.75 -14.18 2.14
CA TRP A 222 3.53 -14.62 3.52
C TRP A 222 2.13 -15.20 3.69
N TYR A 223 2.00 -16.39 4.28
CA TYR A 223 0.73 -17.05 4.53
C TYR A 223 0.42 -17.04 6.03
N ILE A 224 -0.46 -16.14 6.46
CA ILE A 224 -0.66 -15.82 7.88
C ILE A 224 -2.13 -15.85 8.30
N ASN A 225 -2.34 -15.86 9.61
CA ASN A 225 -3.58 -15.46 10.26
C ASN A 225 -3.27 -14.36 11.26
N ALA A 226 -3.57 -13.10 10.91
CA ALA A 226 -3.33 -11.98 11.82
C ALA A 226 -4.10 -12.13 13.15
N GLN A 227 -5.27 -12.79 13.18
CA GLN A 227 -5.99 -12.99 14.45
C GLN A 227 -5.25 -13.96 15.39
N ASN A 228 -4.56 -14.96 14.82
CA ASN A 228 -3.77 -15.94 15.56
C ASN A 228 -2.35 -16.07 14.98
N PRO A 229 -1.45 -15.11 15.28
CA PRO A 229 -0.08 -15.06 14.76
C PRO A 229 0.74 -16.34 14.95
N ARG A 230 0.50 -17.09 16.03
CA ARG A 230 1.26 -18.30 16.36
C ARG A 230 0.84 -19.51 15.52
N GLN A 231 -0.28 -19.43 14.80
CA GLN A 231 -0.79 -20.54 13.99
C GLN A 231 0.09 -20.83 12.77
N PHE A 232 0.77 -19.83 12.23
CA PHE A 232 1.59 -19.96 11.04
C PHE A 232 2.99 -19.39 11.28
N PRO A 233 4.07 -20.15 10.97
CA PRO A 233 5.44 -19.71 11.18
C PRO A 233 5.79 -18.46 10.35
N ASP A 234 5.15 -18.29 9.19
CA ASP A 234 5.30 -17.13 8.31
C ASP A 234 5.08 -15.79 9.03
N TRP A 235 4.27 -15.74 10.09
CA TRP A 235 4.10 -14.50 10.87
C TRP A 235 5.43 -14.05 11.47
N LEU A 236 6.12 -14.95 12.18
CA LEU A 236 7.40 -14.64 12.81
C LEU A 236 8.46 -14.30 11.76
N MET A 237 8.53 -15.10 10.69
CA MET A 237 9.47 -14.84 9.58
C MET A 237 9.24 -13.49 8.90
N MET A 238 7.97 -13.09 8.74
CA MET A 238 7.61 -11.79 8.18
C MET A 238 7.98 -10.66 9.15
N VAL A 239 7.63 -10.77 10.44
CA VAL A 239 8.03 -9.78 11.45
C VAL A 239 9.55 -9.66 11.48
N ASP A 240 10.26 -10.78 11.43
CA ASP A 240 11.71 -10.84 11.35
C ASP A 240 12.21 -10.20 10.05
N SER A 241 11.61 -10.39 8.88
CA SER A 241 12.09 -9.70 7.67
C SER A 241 11.87 -8.18 7.73
N LEU A 242 10.75 -7.75 8.30
CA LEU A 242 10.41 -6.33 8.50
C LEU A 242 11.30 -5.68 9.56
N THR A 243 11.74 -6.46 10.56
CA THR A 243 12.50 -5.98 11.71
C THR A 243 13.99 -6.33 11.65
N ILE A 244 14.48 -7.52 11.30
CA ILE A 244 15.90 -7.94 11.31
C ILE A 244 16.83 -7.17 10.36
N THR A 245 16.32 -6.45 9.35
CA THR A 245 17.10 -5.37 8.69
C THR A 245 17.60 -4.32 9.71
N PHE A 246 17.18 -4.38 10.99
CA PHE A 246 17.53 -3.54 12.15
C PHE A 246 18.82 -3.99 12.86
N ASN A 247 19.25 -5.25 12.71
CA ASN A 247 20.38 -5.78 13.50
C ASN A 247 21.73 -5.77 12.79
N GLU A 248 21.81 -5.56 11.47
CA GLU A 248 23.11 -5.45 10.80
C GLU A 248 23.85 -4.13 11.08
N ASN A 249 23.18 -3.14 11.66
CA ASN A 249 23.79 -1.87 12.10
C ASN A 249 23.87 -1.68 13.63
N ARG A 250 23.55 -2.71 14.43
CA ARG A 250 23.79 -2.69 15.88
C ARG A 250 24.33 -4.02 16.36
N SER A 251 25.66 -4.11 16.43
CA SER A 251 26.33 -5.04 17.34
C SER A 251 25.88 -4.75 18.77
N THR A 252 24.91 -5.50 19.31
CA THR A 252 24.93 -6.03 20.70
C THR A 252 23.69 -6.88 21.01
N THR A 253 23.97 -8.17 21.17
CA THR A 253 23.38 -9.17 22.09
C THR A 253 22.06 -8.85 22.79
N TYR A 254 21.02 -9.64 22.51
CA TYR A 254 20.03 -10.02 23.53
C TYR A 254 19.90 -11.54 23.59
N VAL A 255 20.31 -12.06 24.74
CA VAL A 255 20.10 -13.44 25.20
C VAL A 255 18.62 -13.57 25.57
N TYR A 256 17.89 -14.49 24.94
CA TYR A 256 16.61 -14.93 25.48
C TYR A 256 16.88 -15.74 26.75
N ALA A 257 16.60 -15.15 27.91
CA ALA A 257 16.40 -15.88 29.14
C ALA A 257 15.12 -16.72 28.97
N LEU A 258 15.30 -18.04 28.88
CA LEU A 258 14.25 -19.01 29.13
C LEU A 258 14.09 -19.10 30.64
N ASP A 259 12.98 -18.57 31.16
CA ASP A 259 12.56 -18.90 32.51
C ASP A 259 11.58 -20.09 32.49
N ALA A 260 11.83 -20.96 33.46
CA ALA A 260 11.26 -22.28 33.73
C ALA A 260 9.82 -22.25 34.26
#